data_AF-A0A2M7FNX7-F1
#
_entry.id   AF-A0A2M7FNX7-F1
#
_cell.length_a   1.000
_cell.length_b   1.000
_cell.length_c   1.000
_cell.angle_alpha   90.00
_cell.angle_beta   90.00
_cell.angle_gamma   90.00
#
_symmetry.space_group_name_H-M   'P 1'
#
loop_
_entity.id
_entity.type
_entity.pdbx_description
1 polymer ?
#
loop_
_entity_poly.entity_id
_entity_poly.type
_entity_poly.pdbx_seq_one_letter_code
_entity_poly.pdbx_strand_id
1 'polypeptide(L)' 'TEAGRRLGIAEKTARNWSSAGKFPVPTFLIGSKRMVRTEDLEKFVAS' A
#
# COMPACT_ATOMS: atom_id res chain seq x y z
N THR A 1 0.33 -3.35 8.03
CA THR A 1 1.28 -3.50 6.90
C THR A 1 2.20 -2.30 6.93
N GLU A 2 3.48 -2.47 6.56
CA GLU A 2 4.48 -1.39 6.58
C GLU A 2 4.05 -0.15 5.79
N ALA A 3 3.41 -0.36 4.64
CA ALA A 3 2.78 0.67 3.83
C ALA A 3 1.74 1.53 4.59
N GLY A 4 0.94 0.91 5.47
CA GLY A 4 -0.06 1.63 6.26
C GLY A 4 0.58 2.59 7.27
N ARG A 5 1.67 2.18 7.91
CA ARG A 5 2.43 3.04 8.83
C ARG A 5 3.06 4.23 8.11
N ARG A 6 3.66 4.01 6.94
CA ARG A 6 4.28 5.06 6.11
C ARG A 6 3.25 6.10 5.61
N LEU A 7 2.02 5.67 5.36
CA LEU A 7 0.92 6.54 4.89
C LEU A 7 0.08 7.13 6.04
N GLY A 8 0.39 6.82 7.30
CA GLY A 8 -0.43 7.26 8.45
C GLY A 8 -1.85 6.68 8.49
N ILE A 9 -2.13 5.59 7.77
CA ILE A 9 -3.45 4.94 7.73
C ILE A 9 -3.48 3.67 8.60
N ALA A 10 -4.65 3.38 9.17
CA ALA A 10 -4.84 2.17 9.95
C ALA A 10 -4.53 0.91 9.12
N GLU A 11 -3.90 -0.10 9.73
CA GLU A 11 -3.49 -1.31 9.02
C GLU A 11 -4.66 -2.05 8.37
N LYS A 12 -5.83 -2.03 9.01
CA LYS A 12 -7.07 -2.61 8.49
C LYS A 12 -7.51 -1.92 7.20
N THR A 13 -7.42 -0.59 7.16
CA THR A 13 -7.71 0.24 5.99
C THR A 13 -6.73 -0.05 4.87
N ALA A 14 -5.42 -0.07 5.17
CA ALA A 14 -4.38 -0.38 4.20
C ALA A 14 -4.58 -1.76 3.56
N ARG A 15 -4.90 -2.77 4.36
CA ARG A 15 -5.18 -4.13 3.88
C ARG A 15 -6.42 -4.15 2.99
N ASN A 16 -7.52 -3.54 3.43
CA ASN A 16 -8.77 -3.51 2.68
C ASN A 16 -8.61 -2.80 1.33
N TRP A 17 -7.95 -1.65 1.31
CA TRP A 17 -7.69 -0.91 0.07
C TRP A 17 -6.77 -1.67 -0.88
N SER A 18 -5.74 -2.34 -0.34
CA SER A 18 -4.86 -3.18 -1.15
C SER A 18 -5.62 -4.34 -1.78
N SER A 19 -6.44 -5.08 -1.02
CA SER A 19 -7.27 -6.17 -1.56
C SER A 19 -8.34 -5.69 -2.53
N ALA A 20 -8.94 -4.52 -2.28
CA ALA A 20 -9.98 -3.94 -3.11
C ALA A 20 -9.44 -3.24 -4.38
N GLY A 21 -8.12 -3.12 -4.54
CA GLY A 21 -7.51 -2.37 -5.65
C GLY A 21 -7.73 -0.85 -5.57
N LYS A 22 -8.02 -0.33 -4.37
CA LYS A 22 -8.26 1.10 -4.09
C LYS A 22 -7.08 1.74 -3.35
N PHE A 23 -5.90 1.13 -3.45
CA PHE A 23 -4.72 1.67 -2.79
C PHE A 23 -4.21 2.89 -3.57
N PRO A 24 -3.75 3.96 -2.88
CA PRO A 24 -3.34 5.20 -3.55
C PRO A 24 -2.09 5.08 -4.44
N VAL A 25 -1.37 3.97 -4.32
CA VAL A 25 -0.19 3.64 -5.14
C VAL A 25 -0.33 2.24 -5.74
N PRO A 26 0.38 1.95 -6.84
CA PRO A 26 0.31 0.64 -7.50
C PRO A 26 0.55 -0.52 -6.54
N THR A 27 -0.36 -1.50 -6.56
CA THR A 27 -0.21 -2.76 -5.82
C THR A 27 0.13 -3.90 -6.78
N PHE A 28 1.10 -4.72 -6.40
CA PHE A 28 1.57 -5.87 -7.18
C PHE A 28 1.18 -7.16 -6.47
N LEU A 29 0.65 -8.12 -7.22
CA LEU A 29 0.40 -9.47 -6.70
C LEU A 29 1.70 -10.27 -6.80
N ILE A 30 2.29 -10.61 -5.66
CA ILE A 30 3.49 -11.44 -5.57
C ILE A 30 3.11 -12.71 -4.83
N GLY A 31 2.99 -13.82 -5.57
CA GLY A 31 2.39 -15.05 -5.07
C GLY A 31 0.93 -14.83 -4.64
N SER A 32 0.63 -15.10 -3.37
CA SER A 32 -0.71 -14.93 -2.78
C SER A 32 -0.91 -13.60 -2.02
N LYS A 33 0.08 -12.70 -2.04
CA LYS A 33 0.05 -11.44 -1.28
C LYS A 33 0.10 -10.24 -2.21
N ARG A 34 -0.77 -9.26 -1.98
CA ARG A 34 -0.63 -7.93 -2.58
C ARG A 34 0.39 -7.12 -1.80
N MET A 35 1.40 -6.63 -2.51
CA MET A 35 2.48 -5.83 -1.98
C MET A 35 2.53 -4.49 -2.69
N VAL A 36 3.19 -3.53 -2.07
CA VAL A 36 3.41 -2.19 -2.61
C VAL A 36 4.90 -1.98 -2.63
N ARG A 37 5.44 -1.40 -3.71
CA ARG A 37 6.86 -1.08 -3.75
C ARG A 37 7.16 0.11 -2.85
N THR A 38 8.29 0.06 -2.16
CA THR A 38 8.72 1.15 -1.30
C THR A 38 8.94 2.44 -2.09
N GLU A 39 9.46 2.36 -3.31
CA GLU A 39 9.64 3.52 -4.20
C GLU A 39 8.33 4.26 -4.51
N ASP A 40 7.24 3.53 -4.73
CA ASP A 40 5.94 4.12 -5.06
C ASP A 40 5.32 4.78 -3.82
N LEU A 41 5.51 4.16 -2.64
CA LEU A 41 5.13 4.76 -1.36
C LEU A 41 5.90 6.05 -1.08
N GLU A 42 7.21 6.05 -1.32
CA GLU A 42 8.06 7.22 -1.08
C GLU A 42 7.71 8.37 -2.03
N LYS A 43 7.46 8.09 -3.32
CA LYS A 43 6.98 9.08 -4.28
C LYS A 43 5.64 9.68 -3.87
N PHE A 44 4.72 8.88 -3.34
CA PHE A 44 3.41 9.36 -2.90
C PHE A 44 3.47 10.22 -1.64
N VAL A 45 4.36 9.92 -0.69
CA VAL A 45 4.53 10.70 0.54
C VAL A 45 5.34 11.99 0.29
N ALA A 46 6.24 11.99 -0.68
CA ALA A 46 7.04 13.15 -1.06
C ALA A 46 6.29 14.14 -1.99
N SER A 47 5.12 13.74 -2.51
CA SER A 47 4.20 14.55 -3.31
C SER A 47 3.26 15.38 -2.44
#